data_AF-A0A1E7EL71-F1
#
_entry.id   AF-A0A1E7EL71-F1
#
_cell.length_a   1.000
_cell.length_b   1.000
_cell.length_c   1.000
_cell.angle_alpha   90.00
_cell.angle_beta   90.00
_cell.angle_gamma   90.00
#
_symmetry.space_group_name_H-M   'P 1'
#
loop_
_entity.id
_entity.type
_entity.pdbx_description
1 polymer ?
#
loop_
_entity_poly.entity_id
_entity_poly.type
_entity_poly.pdbx_seq_one_letter_code
_entity_poly.pdbx_strand_id
1 'polypeptide(L)'
;MSGSDLAPFVAAVLNDRTVAGLIQENNGLQSRLTESEKERLVVEVTGQNGSPIYYKGSMRNGGRLGDDHWLVHLEKNDTVLSLISLSDLEIWLGGTLVEQFRYITDNLKSFDGRNFKEIDNASNMGRGSIRVISATALKTPVVACTYGRIGPMLRTDYKELEAMTNVTQLMDLYQNRTAPGIFIEYIIFKNKGIRGIMALLEKLGTDMMEPFQPNSCR
;
A
#
# COMPACT_ATOMS: atom_id res chain seq x y z
N MET A 1 -3.30 -42.03 -60.79
CA MET A 1 -2.76 -41.14 -59.74
C MET A 1 -3.29 -41.63 -58.42
N SER A 2 -2.43 -42.25 -57.60
CA SER A 2 -2.87 -42.79 -56.31
C SER A 2 -3.04 -41.64 -55.31
N GLY A 3 -4.10 -41.65 -54.50
CA GLY A 3 -4.37 -40.63 -53.48
C GLY A 3 -3.34 -40.57 -52.33
N SER A 4 -2.17 -41.19 -52.50
CA SER A 4 -1.10 -41.30 -51.50
C SER A 4 -0.25 -40.03 -51.37
N ASP A 5 -0.17 -39.19 -52.41
CA ASP A 5 0.71 -38.00 -52.39
C ASP A 5 0.10 -36.80 -51.64
N LEU A 6 -1.20 -36.84 -51.32
CA LEU A 6 -1.91 -35.73 -50.65
C LEU A 6 -1.91 -35.85 -49.11
N ALA A 7 -1.76 -37.07 -48.58
CA ALA A 7 -1.79 -37.32 -47.14
C ALA A 7 -0.67 -36.61 -46.35
N PRO A 8 0.59 -36.56 -46.82
CA PRO A 8 1.66 -35.83 -46.13
C PRO A 8 1.40 -34.33 -46.04
N PHE A 9 0.82 -33.74 -47.10
CA PHE A 9 0.49 -32.31 -47.15
C PHE A 9 -0.65 -31.97 -46.17
N VAL A 10 -1.72 -32.76 -46.16
CA VAL A 10 -2.83 -32.58 -45.23
C VAL A 10 -2.37 -32.75 -43.78
N ALA A 11 -1.50 -33.73 -43.49
CA ALA A 11 -0.91 -33.91 -42.17
C ALA A 11 -0.02 -32.73 -41.76
N ALA A 12 0.80 -32.19 -42.66
CA ALA A 12 1.62 -31.01 -42.40
C ALA A 12 0.77 -29.76 -42.09
N VAL A 13 -0.27 -29.49 -42.90
CA VAL A 13 -1.19 -28.35 -42.70
C VAL A 13 -1.96 -28.46 -41.38
N LEU A 14 -2.41 -29.66 -41.01
CA LEU A 14 -3.08 -29.90 -39.73
C LEU A 14 -2.11 -29.73 -38.53
N ASN A 15 -0.86 -30.15 -38.67
CA ASN A 15 0.18 -29.92 -37.67
C ASN A 15 0.47 -28.42 -37.52
N ASP A 16 0.63 -27.68 -38.62
CA ASP A 16 0.87 -26.23 -38.59
C ASP A 16 -0.27 -25.47 -37.93
N ARG A 17 -1.53 -25.86 -38.22
CA ARG A 17 -2.71 -25.26 -37.58
C ARG A 17 -2.75 -25.55 -36.09
N THR A 18 -2.43 -26.78 -35.67
CA THR A 18 -2.37 -27.16 -34.25
C THR A 18 -1.27 -26.39 -33.53
N VAL A 19 -0.09 -26.28 -34.13
CA VAL A 19 1.04 -25.52 -33.58
C VAL A 19 0.70 -24.03 -33.46
N ALA A 20 0.10 -23.42 -34.48
CA ALA A 20 -0.34 -22.03 -34.43
C ALA A 20 -1.39 -21.79 -33.33
N GLY A 21 -2.33 -22.71 -33.15
CA GLY A 21 -3.32 -22.66 -32.06
C GLY A 21 -2.67 -22.72 -30.67
N LEU A 22 -1.71 -23.62 -30.48
CA LEU A 22 -0.96 -23.73 -29.22
C LEU A 22 -0.11 -22.48 -28.92
N ILE A 23 0.50 -21.88 -29.94
CA ILE A 23 1.24 -20.62 -29.79
C ILE A 23 0.30 -19.49 -29.34
N GLN A 24 -0.87 -19.38 -29.97
CA GLN A 24 -1.86 -18.36 -29.61
C GLN A 24 -2.36 -18.54 -28.16
N GLU A 25 -2.67 -19.78 -27.77
CA GLU A 25 -3.10 -20.08 -26.41
C GLU A 25 -2.00 -19.78 -25.39
N ASN A 26 -0.75 -20.19 -25.67
CA ASN A 26 0.39 -19.93 -24.80
C ASN A 26 0.61 -18.42 -24.61
N ASN A 27 0.55 -17.63 -25.68
CA ASN A 27 0.64 -16.17 -25.60
C ASN A 27 -0.51 -15.58 -24.75
N GLY A 28 -1.72 -16.11 -24.90
CA GLY A 28 -2.88 -15.70 -24.08
C GLY A 28 -2.69 -16.01 -22.60
N LEU A 29 -2.17 -17.18 -22.26
CA LEU A 29 -1.87 -17.59 -20.90
C LEU A 29 -0.76 -16.74 -20.27
N GLN A 30 0.30 -16.44 -21.01
CA GLN A 30 1.37 -15.56 -20.54
C GLN A 30 0.86 -14.14 -20.23
N SER A 31 -0.02 -13.61 -21.07
CA SER A 31 -0.64 -12.30 -20.84
C SER A 31 -1.46 -12.30 -19.55
N ARG A 32 -2.33 -13.29 -19.36
CA ARG A 32 -3.16 -13.43 -18.15
C ARG A 32 -2.33 -13.63 -16.88
N LEU A 33 -1.24 -14.40 -16.96
CA LEU A 33 -0.33 -14.58 -15.84
C LEU A 33 0.34 -13.25 -15.46
N THR A 34 0.78 -12.48 -16.45
CA THR A 34 1.41 -11.17 -16.24
C THR A 34 0.44 -10.17 -15.61
N GLU A 35 -0.83 -10.17 -16.02
CA GLU A 35 -1.87 -9.32 -15.44
C GLU A 35 -2.15 -9.71 -13.98
N SER A 36 -2.32 -11.01 -13.71
CA SER A 36 -2.51 -11.51 -12.35
C SER A 36 -1.31 -11.20 -11.43
N GLU A 37 -0.09 -11.27 -11.95
CA GLU A 37 1.11 -10.87 -11.20
C GLU A 37 1.09 -9.37 -10.85
N LYS A 38 0.61 -8.51 -11.74
CA LYS A 38 0.45 -7.06 -11.45
C LYS A 38 -0.62 -6.81 -10.39
N GLU A 39 -1.76 -7.50 -10.46
CA GLU A 39 -2.83 -7.38 -9.48
C GLU A 39 -2.37 -7.78 -8.07
N ARG A 40 -1.55 -8.82 -7.95
CA ARG A 40 -0.97 -9.26 -6.66
C ARG A 40 -0.06 -8.23 -6.00
N LEU A 41 0.44 -7.26 -6.75
CA LEU A 41 1.31 -6.18 -6.26
C LEU A 41 0.54 -4.91 -5.89
N VAL A 42 -0.78 -4.88 -6.06
CA VAL A 42 -1.60 -3.72 -5.71
C VAL A 42 -1.71 -3.60 -4.19
N VAL A 43 -1.52 -2.39 -3.68
CA VAL A 43 -1.76 -2.02 -2.28
C VAL A 43 -2.93 -1.06 -2.25
N GLU A 44 -3.92 -1.32 -1.41
CA GLU A 44 -5.10 -0.47 -1.28
C GLU A 44 -5.37 -0.15 0.19
N VAL A 45 -5.76 1.10 0.45
CA VAL A 45 -6.33 1.50 1.73
C VAL A 45 -7.81 1.77 1.50
N THR A 46 -8.65 1.06 2.23
CA THR A 46 -10.09 1.05 2.01
C THR A 46 -10.86 1.33 3.28
N GLY A 47 -12.16 1.58 3.15
CA GLY A 47 -13.10 1.42 4.26
C GLY A 47 -13.36 -0.06 4.55
N GLN A 48 -14.36 -0.33 5.38
CA GLN A 48 -14.71 -1.68 5.79
C GLN A 48 -15.09 -2.57 4.61
N ASN A 49 -14.64 -3.83 4.65
CA ASN A 49 -14.90 -4.83 3.61
C ASN A 49 -14.34 -4.45 2.23
N GLY A 50 -13.19 -3.76 2.18
CA GLY A 50 -12.54 -3.39 0.93
C GLY A 50 -13.18 -2.21 0.19
N SER A 51 -14.14 -1.49 0.77
CA SER A 51 -14.85 -0.40 0.09
C SER A 51 -15.26 0.74 1.03
N PRO A 52 -15.21 2.01 0.58
CA PRO A 52 -14.64 2.47 -0.70
C PRO A 52 -13.10 2.41 -0.67
N ILE A 53 -12.46 2.43 -1.83
CA ILE A 53 -10.99 2.55 -1.93
C ILE A 53 -10.62 4.03 -1.77
N TYR A 54 -9.89 4.35 -0.71
CA TYR A 54 -9.44 5.72 -0.42
C TYR A 54 -8.06 6.00 -0.98
N TYR A 55 -7.15 5.03 -0.94
CA TYR A 55 -5.81 5.19 -1.50
C TYR A 55 -5.41 3.90 -2.20
N LYS A 56 -4.58 4.05 -3.23
CA LYS A 56 -4.05 2.94 -4.02
C LYS A 56 -2.56 3.14 -4.22
N GLY A 57 -1.80 2.06 -4.30
CA GLY A 57 -0.38 2.06 -4.58
C GLY A 57 0.04 0.72 -5.17
N SER A 58 1.34 0.55 -5.42
CA SER A 58 1.88 -0.70 -5.92
C SER A 58 3.21 -1.02 -5.25
N MET A 59 3.35 -2.27 -4.81
CA MET A 59 4.61 -2.85 -4.33
C MET A 59 5.75 -2.66 -5.35
N ARG A 60 5.42 -2.65 -6.66
CA ARG A 60 6.37 -2.46 -7.75
C ARG A 60 7.02 -1.08 -7.76
N ASN A 61 6.29 -0.08 -7.27
CA ASN A 61 6.74 1.32 -7.18
C ASN A 61 7.31 1.62 -5.78
N GLY A 62 7.42 0.61 -4.92
CA GLY A 62 8.04 0.73 -3.61
C GLY A 62 9.56 0.62 -3.67
N GLY A 63 10.18 0.67 -2.50
CA GLY A 63 11.62 0.52 -2.35
C GLY A 63 12.02 -0.04 -1.00
N ARG A 64 13.25 -0.53 -0.91
CA ARG A 64 13.81 -1.04 0.35
C ARG A 64 14.01 0.10 1.34
N LEU A 65 13.60 -0.14 2.59
CA LEU A 65 13.88 0.74 3.72
C LEU A 65 14.67 -0.05 4.78
N GLY A 66 15.99 0.02 4.69
CA GLY A 66 16.86 -0.89 5.44
C GLY A 66 16.70 -2.34 4.97
N ASP A 67 17.15 -3.28 5.81
CA ASP A 67 17.24 -4.70 5.40
C ASP A 67 15.92 -5.46 5.50
N ASP A 68 15.05 -5.04 6.43
CA ASP A 68 13.87 -5.81 6.84
C ASP A 68 12.53 -5.21 6.40
N HIS A 69 12.54 -4.08 5.68
CA HIS A 69 11.31 -3.38 5.29
C HIS A 69 11.23 -2.98 3.82
N TRP A 70 10.00 -2.92 3.33
CA TRP A 70 9.63 -2.43 2.01
C TRP A 70 8.63 -1.28 2.16
N LEU A 71 8.95 -0.11 1.60
CA LEU A 71 8.12 1.07 1.65
C LEU A 71 7.34 1.21 0.34
N VAL A 72 6.04 1.47 0.42
CA VAL A 72 5.17 1.72 -0.73
C VAL A 72 4.55 3.10 -0.61
N HIS A 73 4.76 3.94 -1.62
CA HIS A 73 4.05 5.20 -1.76
C HIS A 73 2.63 4.95 -2.28
N LEU A 74 1.67 5.66 -1.70
CA LEU A 74 0.31 5.69 -2.20
C LEU A 74 0.19 6.81 -3.24
N GLU A 75 -0.59 6.56 -4.27
CA GLU A 75 -0.97 7.52 -5.29
C GLU A 75 -1.63 8.73 -4.63
N LYS A 76 -1.26 9.91 -5.12
CA LYS A 76 -1.80 11.16 -4.59
C LYS A 76 -3.31 11.18 -4.82
N ASN A 77 -4.06 11.17 -3.73
CA ASN A 77 -5.51 11.35 -3.74
C ASN A 77 -5.86 12.65 -2.99
N ASP A 78 -6.78 13.43 -3.53
CA ASP A 78 -7.35 14.62 -2.88
C ASP A 78 -8.39 14.25 -1.81
N THR A 79 -8.68 12.95 -1.65
CA THR A 79 -9.55 12.43 -0.60
C THR A 79 -8.95 12.73 0.77
N VAL A 80 -9.67 13.56 1.51
CA VAL A 80 -9.38 13.89 2.90
C VAL A 80 -10.21 12.96 3.78
N LEU A 81 -9.56 12.09 4.54
CA LEU A 81 -10.25 11.25 5.50
C LEU A 81 -10.44 11.99 6.82
N SER A 82 -11.61 11.82 7.43
CA SER A 82 -11.79 12.29 8.80
C SER A 82 -10.94 11.45 9.74
N LEU A 83 -10.28 12.09 10.71
CA LEU A 83 -9.47 11.38 11.71
C LEU A 83 -10.27 10.27 12.42
N ILE A 84 -11.56 10.52 12.69
CA ILE A 84 -12.44 9.53 13.32
C ILE A 84 -12.64 8.25 12.49
N SER A 85 -12.44 8.30 11.17
CA SER A 85 -12.59 7.15 10.28
C SER A 85 -11.38 6.23 10.28
N LEU A 86 -10.29 6.59 10.97
CA LEU A 86 -9.07 5.79 11.01
C LEU A 86 -9.35 4.36 11.51
N SER A 87 -10.30 4.17 12.43
CA SER A 87 -10.64 2.85 12.97
C SER A 87 -11.31 1.90 11.96
N ASP A 88 -11.85 2.44 10.89
CA ASP A 88 -12.59 1.69 9.86
C ASP A 88 -11.72 1.37 8.64
N LEU A 89 -10.46 1.82 8.67
CA LEU A 89 -9.55 1.60 7.55
C LEU A 89 -9.01 0.17 7.53
N GLU A 90 -8.85 -0.32 6.32
CA GLU A 90 -8.27 -1.61 6.01
C GLU A 90 -7.12 -1.43 5.02
N ILE A 91 -6.07 -2.24 5.15
CA ILE A 91 -4.97 -2.31 4.18
C ILE A 91 -5.07 -3.66 3.50
N TRP A 92 -5.16 -3.61 2.17
CA TRP A 92 -5.24 -4.76 1.29
C TRP A 92 -3.98 -4.85 0.43
N LEU A 93 -3.48 -6.06 0.24
CA LEU A 93 -2.33 -6.38 -0.61
C LEU A 93 -2.72 -7.51 -1.56
N GLY A 94 -2.78 -7.22 -2.86
CA GLY A 94 -3.16 -8.19 -3.87
C GLY A 94 -4.53 -8.82 -3.64
N GLY A 95 -5.51 -8.03 -3.18
CA GLY A 95 -6.86 -8.50 -2.84
C GLY A 95 -6.95 -9.28 -1.52
N THR A 96 -5.87 -9.34 -0.73
CA THR A 96 -5.88 -9.96 0.60
C THR A 96 -5.81 -8.91 1.69
N LEU A 97 -6.72 -8.96 2.68
CA LEU A 97 -6.67 -8.11 3.87
C LEU A 97 -5.43 -8.45 4.70
N VAL A 98 -4.52 -7.50 4.88
CA VAL A 98 -3.26 -7.70 5.61
C VAL A 98 -3.19 -6.96 6.93
N GLU A 99 -3.94 -5.87 7.07
CA GLU A 99 -4.04 -5.10 8.32
C GLU A 99 -5.41 -4.41 8.37
N GLN A 100 -6.00 -4.35 9.55
CA GLN A 100 -7.15 -3.51 9.82
C GLN A 100 -6.76 -2.55 10.94
N PHE A 101 -7.08 -1.27 10.81
CA PHE A 101 -6.79 -0.26 11.81
C PHE A 101 -7.72 -0.45 13.03
N ARG A 102 -7.54 -1.52 13.80
CA ARG A 102 -8.37 -1.73 14.98
C ARG A 102 -8.02 -0.73 16.06
N TYR A 103 -9.03 -0.25 16.76
CA TYR A 103 -8.88 0.45 18.03
C TYR A 103 -8.28 -0.54 19.02
N ILE A 104 -6.96 -0.53 19.17
CA ILE A 104 -6.30 -1.23 20.26
C ILE A 104 -5.95 -0.13 21.26
N THR A 105 -6.58 -0.21 22.43
CA THR A 105 -6.33 0.61 23.61
C THR A 105 -4.91 0.45 24.15
N ASP A 106 -4.14 -0.47 23.60
CA ASP A 106 -2.76 -0.72 23.98
C ASP A 106 -1.88 0.36 23.36
N ASN A 107 -1.00 0.91 24.19
CA ASN A 107 -0.20 2.13 24.03
C ASN A 107 0.84 2.11 22.88
N LEU A 108 0.58 1.39 21.78
CA LEU A 108 1.54 1.11 20.71
C LEU A 108 1.36 1.98 19.46
N LYS A 109 0.37 2.88 19.45
CA LYS A 109 0.20 3.86 18.37
C LYS A 109 0.74 5.22 18.84
N SER A 110 2.04 5.44 18.61
CA SER A 110 2.68 6.73 18.92
C SER A 110 2.51 7.71 17.77
N PHE A 111 1.94 8.89 18.04
CA PHE A 111 2.18 10.02 17.14
C PHE A 111 3.62 10.46 17.26
N ASP A 112 4.14 10.86 16.13
CA ASP A 112 5.45 11.45 16.05
C ASP A 112 5.25 12.75 15.29
N GLY A 113 4.98 13.83 16.05
CA GLY A 113 4.78 15.17 15.53
C GLY A 113 6.08 15.81 15.05
N ARG A 114 6.94 15.03 14.37
CA ARG A 114 8.33 15.44 14.15
C ARG A 114 8.50 16.55 13.12
N ASN A 115 7.45 17.00 12.43
CA ASN A 115 7.57 17.98 11.34
C ASN A 115 6.36 18.91 11.23
N PHE A 116 6.31 19.98 12.03
CA PHE A 116 5.48 21.14 11.69
C PHE A 116 6.04 21.77 10.42
N LYS A 117 5.27 21.70 9.33
CA LYS A 117 5.51 22.57 8.17
C LYS A 117 4.42 23.63 8.17
N GLU A 118 4.82 24.86 8.50
CA GLU A 118 3.95 26.03 8.41
C GLU A 118 3.43 26.11 6.96
N ILE A 119 2.11 26.03 6.79
CA ILE A 119 1.50 26.04 5.45
C ILE A 119 1.53 27.47 4.91
N ASP A 120 1.37 28.44 5.81
CA ASP A 120 1.31 29.86 5.50
C ASP A 120 1.60 30.66 6.79
N ASN A 121 2.61 31.52 6.73
CA ASN A 121 3.06 32.36 7.85
C ASN A 121 1.99 33.36 8.31
N ALA A 122 0.95 33.61 7.49
CA ALA A 122 -0.12 34.55 7.81
C ALA A 122 -1.32 33.90 8.53
N SER A 123 -1.54 32.58 8.40
CA SER A 123 -2.80 31.93 8.84
C SER A 123 -2.70 31.09 10.13
N ASN A 124 -1.54 31.01 10.78
CA ASN A 124 -1.33 30.15 11.97
C ASN A 124 -1.75 28.67 11.75
N MET A 125 -1.84 28.22 10.49
CA MET A 125 -2.28 26.88 10.12
C MET A 125 -1.08 25.98 9.78
N GLY A 126 -1.11 24.75 10.30
CA GLY A 126 -0.05 23.76 10.11
C GLY A 126 -0.55 22.38 9.67
N ARG A 127 0.39 21.52 9.30
CA ARG A 127 0.18 20.06 9.18
C ARG A 127 1.11 19.33 10.15
N GLY A 128 0.60 18.27 10.76
CA GLY A 128 1.39 17.32 11.53
C GLY A 128 1.61 16.02 10.75
N SER A 129 2.47 15.14 11.27
CA SER A 129 2.65 13.78 10.79
C SER A 129 1.98 12.77 11.73
N ILE A 130 1.34 11.76 11.15
CA ILE A 130 0.83 10.59 11.86
C ILE A 130 1.65 9.37 11.47
N ARG A 131 2.03 8.59 12.49
CA ARG A 131 2.60 7.27 12.33
C ARG A 131 1.69 6.30 13.07
N VAL A 132 1.18 5.29 12.37
CA VAL A 132 0.43 4.20 12.99
C VAL A 132 1.32 2.97 12.95
N ILE A 133 1.76 2.50 14.11
CA ILE A 133 2.56 1.28 14.24
C ILE A 133 1.60 0.12 14.43
N SER A 134 1.73 -0.90 13.59
CA SER A 134 1.00 -2.15 13.78
C SER A 134 1.65 -2.91 14.93
N ALA A 135 0.89 -3.18 15.97
CA ALA A 135 1.36 -4.00 17.08
C ALA A 135 0.36 -5.12 17.32
N THR A 136 0.83 -6.35 17.14
CA THR A 136 0.13 -7.52 17.66
C THR A 136 1.07 -8.23 18.61
N ALA A 137 0.59 -8.54 19.82
CA ALA A 137 1.39 -9.18 20.87
C ALA A 137 1.79 -10.63 20.53
N LEU A 138 1.18 -11.23 19.51
CA LEU A 138 1.26 -12.66 19.23
C LEU A 138 1.91 -13.01 17.89
N LYS A 139 1.99 -12.08 16.93
CA LYS A 139 2.56 -12.32 15.60
C LYS A 139 3.33 -11.11 15.10
N THR A 140 4.38 -11.33 14.32
CA THR A 140 5.04 -10.23 13.61
C THR A 140 4.06 -9.67 12.57
N PRO A 141 3.66 -8.39 12.65
CA PRO A 141 2.65 -7.84 11.75
C PRO A 141 3.20 -7.74 10.32
N VAL A 142 2.33 -7.89 9.32
CA VAL A 142 2.70 -7.79 7.90
C VAL A 142 3.03 -6.34 7.55
N VAL A 143 2.16 -5.43 7.97
CA VAL A 143 2.42 -3.99 7.97
C VAL A 143 3.28 -3.66 9.19
N ALA A 144 4.39 -2.97 9.01
CA ALA A 144 5.21 -2.46 10.11
C ALA A 144 4.62 -1.16 10.65
N CYS A 145 4.31 -0.24 9.73
CA CYS A 145 3.70 1.04 10.06
C CYS A 145 3.12 1.74 8.82
N THR A 146 2.16 2.61 9.06
CA THR A 146 1.57 3.50 8.07
C THR A 146 1.88 4.94 8.45
N TYR A 147 2.25 5.75 7.46
CA TYR A 147 2.54 7.16 7.65
C TYR A 147 1.57 8.03 6.88
N GLY A 148 1.24 9.16 7.48
CA GLY A 148 0.40 10.16 6.87
C GLY A 148 0.67 11.55 7.41
N ARG A 149 -0.09 12.51 6.87
CA ARG A 149 -0.20 13.88 7.38
C ARG A 149 -1.57 14.10 7.97
N ILE A 150 -1.63 14.94 9.01
CA ILE A 150 -2.87 15.42 9.60
C ILE A 150 -2.95 16.93 9.38
N GLY A 151 -4.09 17.43 8.94
CA GLY A 151 -4.41 18.84 8.86
C GLY A 151 -5.25 19.23 7.63
N PRO A 152 -5.39 20.53 7.36
CA PRO A 152 -4.80 21.62 8.14
C PRO A 152 -5.43 21.76 9.54
N MET A 153 -4.67 22.28 10.51
CA MET A 153 -5.13 22.54 11.88
C MET A 153 -4.53 23.84 12.43
N LEU A 154 -5.14 24.41 13.48
CA LEU A 154 -4.58 25.59 14.15
C LEU A 154 -3.30 25.22 14.90
N ARG A 155 -2.38 26.19 15.05
CA ARG A 155 -1.14 26.00 15.83
C ARG A 155 -1.39 25.57 17.27
N THR A 156 -2.49 26.01 17.89
CA THR A 156 -2.89 25.58 19.24
C THR A 156 -3.22 24.09 19.27
N ASP A 157 -4.02 23.62 18.31
CA ASP A 157 -4.40 22.21 18.18
C ASP A 157 -3.17 21.33 17.92
N TYR A 158 -2.22 21.84 17.14
CA TYR A 158 -0.94 21.16 16.90
C TYR A 158 -0.09 21.04 18.17
N LYS A 159 -0.01 22.09 19.00
CA LYS A 159 0.70 22.03 20.29
C LYS A 159 0.04 21.07 21.27
N GLU A 160 -1.29 20.99 21.26
CA GLU A 160 -2.05 19.97 21.99
C GLU A 160 -1.66 18.57 21.50
N LEU A 161 -1.48 18.39 20.19
CA LEU A 161 -1.08 17.12 19.58
C LEU A 161 0.36 16.71 19.93
N GLU A 162 1.32 17.64 19.97
CA GLU A 162 2.70 17.36 20.43
C GLU A 162 2.75 16.93 21.90
N ALA A 163 1.82 17.43 22.72
CA ALA A 163 1.70 17.01 24.11
C ALA A 163 1.04 15.64 24.28
N MET A 164 0.35 15.13 23.25
CA MET A 164 -0.31 13.83 23.27
C MET A 164 0.69 12.71 22.95
N THR A 165 0.55 11.59 23.66
CA THR A 165 1.44 10.43 23.50
C THR A 165 0.77 9.28 22.73
N ASN A 166 -0.54 9.33 22.49
CA ASN A 166 -1.32 8.23 21.90
C ASN A 166 -2.42 8.71 20.94
N VAL A 167 -2.62 7.98 19.83
CA VAL A 167 -3.77 8.04 18.90
C VAL A 167 -5.12 8.15 19.58
N THR A 168 -5.35 7.42 20.66
CA THR A 168 -6.64 7.46 21.37
C THR A 168 -6.96 8.86 21.91
N GLN A 169 -5.98 9.54 22.53
CA GLN A 169 -6.19 10.89 23.07
C GLN A 169 -6.55 11.91 21.99
N LEU A 170 -5.99 11.73 20.79
CA LEU A 170 -6.29 12.58 19.66
C LEU A 170 -7.71 12.33 19.14
N MET A 171 -8.10 11.06 19.02
CA MET A 171 -9.47 10.70 18.60
C MET A 171 -10.51 11.25 19.59
N ASP A 172 -10.24 11.14 20.90
CA ASP A 172 -11.12 11.66 21.96
C ASP A 172 -11.25 13.20 21.88
N LEU A 173 -10.14 13.90 21.63
CA LEU A 173 -10.14 15.37 21.44
C LEU A 173 -11.07 15.77 20.29
N TYR A 174 -11.07 15.00 19.21
CA TYR A 174 -11.82 15.29 17.99
C TYR A 174 -13.17 14.58 17.91
N GLN A 175 -13.60 13.86 18.95
CA GLN A 175 -14.92 13.25 18.99
C GLN A 175 -16.04 14.31 19.02
N ASN A 176 -15.79 15.45 19.67
CA ASN A 176 -16.73 16.56 19.80
C ASN A 176 -16.30 17.83 19.05
N ARG A 177 -15.21 17.78 18.29
CA ARG A 177 -14.67 18.89 17.48
C ARG A 177 -14.69 18.52 16.00
N THR A 178 -14.46 19.48 15.12
CA THR A 178 -14.19 19.18 13.71
C THR A 178 -12.89 18.38 13.60
N ALA A 179 -13.02 17.09 13.27
CA ALA A 179 -11.87 16.21 13.12
C ALA A 179 -10.97 16.69 11.97
N PRO A 180 -9.64 16.71 12.15
CA PRO A 180 -8.73 17.13 11.11
C PRO A 180 -8.70 16.08 10.01
N GLY A 181 -8.37 16.53 8.81
CA GLY A 181 -8.14 15.65 7.68
C GLY A 181 -6.89 14.80 7.85
N ILE A 182 -6.96 13.52 7.49
CA ILE A 182 -5.81 12.63 7.33
C ILE A 182 -5.54 12.42 5.85
N PHE A 183 -4.26 12.42 5.50
CA PHE A 183 -3.72 11.98 4.22
C PHE A 183 -2.72 10.86 4.46
N ILE A 184 -2.99 9.66 3.96
CA ILE A 184 -2.03 8.55 4.06
C ILE A 184 -1.05 8.65 2.89
N GLU A 185 0.24 8.61 3.18
CA GLU A 185 1.29 8.85 2.17
C GLU A 185 2.04 7.59 1.77
N TYR A 186 2.40 6.77 2.76
CA TYR A 186 3.12 5.53 2.50
C TYR A 186 2.86 4.48 3.58
N ILE A 187 3.03 3.23 3.18
CA ILE A 187 2.88 2.05 4.03
C ILE A 187 4.21 1.30 4.00
N ILE A 188 4.66 0.87 5.17
CA ILE A 188 5.88 0.10 5.34
C ILE A 188 5.49 -1.33 5.70
N PHE A 189 5.95 -2.28 4.91
CA PHE A 189 5.74 -3.71 5.10
C PHE A 189 7.00 -4.36 5.66
N LYS A 190 6.85 -5.40 6.49
CA LYS A 190 7.97 -6.24 6.91
C LYS A 190 8.23 -7.30 5.85
N ASN A 191 9.46 -7.37 5.35
CA ASN A 191 9.86 -8.32 4.30
C ASN A 191 9.49 -9.77 4.66
N LYS A 192 9.66 -10.15 5.93
CA LYS A 192 9.30 -11.48 6.45
C LYS A 192 7.81 -11.82 6.32
N GLY A 193 6.93 -10.81 6.41
CA GLY A 193 5.47 -10.94 6.28
C GLY A 193 4.99 -10.98 4.83
N ILE A 194 5.80 -10.54 3.87
CA ILE A 194 5.47 -10.44 2.45
C ILE A 194 6.42 -11.25 1.55
N ARG A 195 7.03 -12.33 2.06
CA ARG A 195 8.05 -13.13 1.34
C ARG A 195 7.65 -13.54 -0.07
N GLY A 196 6.40 -13.96 -0.26
CA GLY A 196 5.89 -14.34 -1.60
C GLY A 196 5.83 -13.16 -2.58
N ILE A 197 5.55 -11.95 -2.08
CA ILE A 197 5.60 -10.72 -2.87
C ILE A 197 7.04 -10.30 -3.15
N MET A 198 7.95 -10.43 -2.17
CA MET A 198 9.37 -10.15 -2.39
C MET A 198 9.97 -11.03 -3.49
N ALA A 199 9.69 -12.34 -3.46
CA ALA A 199 10.12 -13.25 -4.52
C ALA A 199 9.54 -12.88 -5.90
N LEU A 200 8.29 -12.38 -5.94
CA LEU A 200 7.69 -11.89 -7.17
C LEU A 200 8.38 -10.61 -7.67
N LEU A 201 8.69 -9.67 -6.78
CA LEU A 201 9.43 -8.45 -7.11
C LEU A 201 10.84 -8.75 -7.61
N GLU A 202 11.52 -9.75 -7.05
CA GLU A 202 12.83 -10.22 -7.52
C GLU A 202 12.73 -10.81 -8.93
N LYS A 203 11.76 -11.70 -9.17
CA LYS A 203 11.48 -12.26 -10.50
C LYS A 203 11.22 -11.18 -11.55
N LEU A 204 10.56 -10.09 -11.16
CA LEU A 204 10.26 -8.95 -12.04
C LEU A 204 11.44 -7.96 -12.20
N GLY A 205 12.58 -8.22 -11.55
CA GLY A 205 13.77 -7.34 -11.60
C GLY A 205 13.61 -6.04 -10.82
N THR A 206 12.61 -5.93 -9.94
CA THR A 206 12.30 -4.73 -9.16
C THR A 206 12.97 -4.66 -7.78
N ASP A 207 13.51 -5.79 -7.29
CA ASP A 207 14.16 -5.85 -5.97
C ASP A 207 15.58 -5.22 -5.93
N MET A 208 16.03 -4.63 -7.05
CA MET A 208 17.34 -3.95 -7.18
C MET A 208 17.26 -2.42 -7.14
N MET A 209 16.09 -1.82 -6.88
CA MET A 209 16.05 -0.36 -6.70
C MET A 209 16.82 0.05 -5.43
N GLU A 210 17.65 1.09 -5.56
CA GLU A 210 18.48 1.60 -4.46
C GLU A 210 17.65 1.81 -3.17
N PRO A 211 18.25 1.62 -1.99
CA PRO A 211 17.58 1.89 -0.73
C PRO A 211 17.01 3.31 -0.75
N PHE A 212 15.71 3.42 -0.55
CA PHE A 212 15.10 4.74 -0.48
C PHE A 212 15.63 5.42 0.77
N GLN A 213 16.37 6.52 0.60
CA GLN A 213 16.68 7.44 1.68
C GLN A 213 15.53 8.44 1.76
N PRO A 214 14.59 8.31 2.72
CA PRO A 214 13.63 9.37 2.95
C PRO A 214 14.42 10.62 3.31
N ASN A 215 14.46 11.59 2.38
CA ASN A 215 14.99 12.93 2.62
C ASN A 215 14.05 13.66 3.59
N SER A 216 13.97 13.21 4.85
CA SER A 216 13.32 13.84 6.03
C SER A 216 13.06 12.81 7.15
N CYS A 217 14.14 12.24 7.69
CA CYS A 217 14.15 11.68 9.05
C CYS A 217 15.38 12.22 9.80
N ARG A 218 15.55 13.54 9.78
CA ARG A 218 16.31 14.29 10.81
C ARG A 218 15.32 15.20 11.52
#